data_AF-B6KHS0-F1
#
_entry.id   AF-B6KHS0-F1
#
_cell.length_a   1.000
_cell.length_b   1.000
_cell.length_c   1.000
_cell.angle_alpha   90.00
_cell.angle_beta   90.00
_cell.angle_gamma   90.00
#
_symmetry.space_group_name_H-M   'P 1'
#
loop_
_entity.id
_entity.type
_entity.pdbx_description
1 polymer ?
#
loop_
_entity_poly.entity_id
_entity_poly.type
_entity_poly.pdbx_seq_one_letter_code
_entity_poly.pdbx_strand_id
1 'polypeptide(L)'
;MEKYLSASARRSKLDKRKEGQPGGLGTPGMTRCCSVRSDTSPRSTKKPGACVEPEPPCEKTSLASSVRRRIRLVTAFYLHCHEYKWGRRRSRTIGLSSAFYMLPALALFPVCRWEACLWAVTAVFSFSADYIFAGMRDNAWICGVHMADRYVATAMLGVQCLYNLPLWFTKDIHLGALGLSLIVVSCAFKVLGSRTKVYRRHAVYHSLWHVFGSVGRVLVAVLEYPELSAMW
;
A
#
# COMPACT_ATOMS: atom_id res chain seq x y z
N MET A 1 22.34 39.55 27.37
CA MET A 1 23.16 38.39 27.78
C MET A 1 22.60 37.89 29.09
N GLU A 2 21.62 36.99 29.03
CA GLU A 2 20.99 36.42 30.24
C GLU A 2 20.96 34.90 30.14
N LYS A 3 21.11 34.25 31.31
CA LYS A 3 21.27 32.80 31.49
C LYS A 3 20.02 32.19 32.12
N TYR A 4 20.12 30.89 32.38
CA TYR A 4 19.36 30.03 33.30
C TYR A 4 18.40 29.05 32.60
N LEU A 5 18.91 27.85 32.30
CA LEU A 5 18.81 26.61 33.09
C LEU A 5 17.38 26.04 33.05
N SER A 6 17.11 24.95 32.32
CA SER A 6 17.45 23.56 32.68
C SER A 6 16.71 23.07 33.93
N ALA A 7 15.72 22.20 33.73
CA ALA A 7 15.14 21.37 34.78
C ALA A 7 14.92 19.94 34.24
N SER A 8 15.44 18.95 34.97
CA SER A 8 15.41 17.54 34.59
C SER A 8 14.91 16.68 35.75
N ALA A 9 14.09 15.70 35.40
CA ALA A 9 13.81 14.46 36.12
C ALA A 9 13.02 14.46 37.44
N ARG A 10 12.31 13.33 37.60
CA ARG A 10 11.66 12.72 38.79
C ARG A 10 10.18 13.06 39.01
N ARG A 11 9.37 12.17 39.61
CA ARG A 11 9.39 10.69 39.76
C ARG A 11 8.08 10.34 40.49
N SER A 12 7.32 9.33 40.04
CA SER A 12 6.35 8.67 40.93
C SER A 12 6.13 7.20 40.54
N LYS A 13 6.09 6.33 41.54
CA LYS A 13 5.77 4.90 41.50
C LYS A 13 4.79 4.64 42.64
N LEU A 14 3.69 3.94 42.36
CA LEU A 14 2.93 2.96 43.18
C LEU A 14 1.63 2.67 42.36
N ASP A 15 0.99 1.50 42.41
CA ASP A 15 0.97 0.51 43.49
C ASP A 15 0.89 -0.98 43.04
N LYS A 16 0.90 -1.91 44.02
CA LYS A 16 1.01 -3.39 43.87
C LYS A 16 -0.25 -4.22 44.23
N ARG A 17 -0.22 -5.50 43.79
CA ARG A 17 -0.98 -6.74 44.21
C ARG A 17 -2.51 -6.73 43.97
N LYS A 18 -3.23 -7.87 43.96
CA LYS A 18 -2.87 -9.32 44.00
C LYS A 18 -2.98 -9.95 42.58
N GLU A 19 -2.68 -11.21 42.23
CA GLU A 19 -2.59 -12.56 42.85
C GLU A 19 -3.92 -13.30 43.11
N GLY A 20 -4.15 -14.39 42.35
CA GLY A 20 -5.36 -15.23 42.43
C GLY A 20 -5.44 -16.31 41.33
N GLN A 21 -4.73 -17.43 41.52
CA GLN A 21 -4.86 -18.74 40.84
C GLN A 21 -4.63 -19.82 41.93
N PRO A 22 -5.01 -21.11 41.76
CA PRO A 22 -5.13 -21.85 40.48
C PRO A 22 -6.33 -22.84 40.36
N GLY A 23 -6.40 -23.54 39.21
CA GLY A 23 -6.89 -24.93 39.16
C GLY A 23 -8.17 -25.20 38.36
N GLY A 24 -8.13 -26.19 37.45
CA GLY A 24 -9.31 -26.76 36.79
C GLY A 24 -9.07 -27.26 35.36
N LEU A 25 -8.88 -28.56 35.17
CA LEU A 25 -8.79 -29.22 33.85
C LEU A 25 -10.15 -29.28 33.15
N GLY A 26 -10.15 -29.18 31.81
CA GLY A 26 -11.30 -29.46 30.96
C GLY A 26 -10.90 -29.57 29.47
N THR A 27 -10.96 -30.78 28.91
CA THR A 27 -10.50 -31.14 27.55
C THR A 27 -11.50 -30.82 26.43
N PRO A 28 -11.10 -30.86 25.14
CA PRO A 28 -11.79 -30.11 24.07
C PRO A 28 -12.92 -30.88 23.36
N GLY A 29 -13.84 -30.15 22.74
CA GLY A 29 -15.01 -30.71 22.03
C GLY A 29 -15.26 -30.11 20.64
N MET A 30 -15.13 -30.96 19.62
CA MET A 30 -15.79 -30.95 18.31
C MET A 30 -15.61 -29.76 17.34
N THR A 31 -14.69 -29.98 16.40
CA THR A 31 -14.86 -29.62 14.98
C THR A 31 -16.19 -30.13 14.42
N ARG A 32 -16.87 -29.32 13.59
CA ARG A 32 -18.10 -29.72 12.89
C ARG A 32 -17.78 -30.19 11.47
N CYS A 33 -17.93 -31.49 11.22
CA CYS A 33 -17.60 -32.10 9.92
C CYS A 33 -18.60 -31.73 8.81
N CYS A 34 -18.09 -31.76 7.57
CA CYS A 34 -18.89 -31.70 6.35
C CYS A 34 -19.80 -32.94 6.22
N SER A 35 -21.06 -32.74 5.86
CA SER A 35 -21.93 -33.82 5.39
C SER A 35 -21.85 -33.92 3.86
N VAL A 36 -20.92 -34.72 3.36
CA VAL A 36 -20.99 -35.21 1.97
C VAL A 36 -22.07 -36.28 1.92
N ARG A 37 -23.05 -36.13 1.04
CA ARG A 37 -24.06 -37.17 0.77
C ARG A 37 -24.10 -37.46 -0.72
N SER A 38 -23.37 -38.49 -1.11
CA SER A 38 -23.48 -39.12 -2.42
C SER A 38 -24.24 -40.43 -2.24
N ASP A 39 -25.27 -40.68 -3.04
CA ASP A 39 -25.77 -42.02 -3.32
C ASP A 39 -26.48 -42.03 -4.69
N THR A 40 -26.51 -43.19 -5.33
CA THR A 40 -26.47 -43.26 -6.81
C THR A 40 -27.55 -44.15 -7.44
N SER A 41 -28.31 -43.59 -8.40
CA SER A 41 -28.95 -44.30 -9.53
C SER A 41 -30.09 -45.33 -9.21
N PRO A 42 -30.79 -45.94 -10.21
CA PRO A 42 -30.92 -45.64 -11.66
C PRO A 42 -32.39 -45.65 -12.21
N ARG A 43 -32.53 -45.51 -13.55
CA ARG A 43 -33.72 -45.78 -14.42
C ARG A 43 -34.92 -44.77 -14.37
N SER A 44 -35.69 -44.51 -15.43
CA SER A 44 -35.59 -44.83 -16.87
C SER A 44 -36.55 -43.97 -17.74
N THR A 45 -36.17 -43.67 -18.98
CA THR A 45 -37.04 -43.40 -20.16
C THR A 45 -38.21 -42.40 -20.08
N LYS A 46 -38.05 -41.21 -20.69
CA LYS A 46 -38.74 -40.79 -21.96
C LYS A 46 -38.34 -39.36 -22.39
N LYS A 47 -37.99 -39.17 -23.67
CA LYS A 47 -38.10 -37.90 -24.41
C LYS A 47 -39.53 -37.81 -25.02
N PRO A 48 -40.02 -36.66 -25.56
CA PRO A 48 -39.36 -35.36 -25.70
C PRO A 48 -40.13 -34.19 -25.07
N GLY A 49 -39.42 -33.09 -24.84
CA GLY A 49 -40.01 -31.80 -24.49
C GLY A 49 -38.95 -30.72 -24.53
N ALA A 50 -38.99 -29.86 -25.54
CA ALA A 50 -38.19 -28.64 -25.56
C ALA A 50 -38.82 -27.64 -24.59
N CYS A 51 -38.60 -27.84 -23.29
CA CYS A 51 -38.82 -26.81 -22.31
C CYS A 51 -37.87 -25.67 -22.65
N VAL A 52 -38.40 -24.61 -23.27
CA VAL A 52 -37.76 -23.30 -23.25
C VAL A 52 -37.63 -22.94 -21.77
N GLU A 53 -36.41 -23.04 -21.22
CA GLU A 53 -36.14 -22.44 -19.92
C GLU A 53 -36.51 -20.96 -20.03
N PRO A 54 -37.39 -20.43 -19.16
CA PRO A 54 -37.60 -19.00 -19.13
C PRO A 54 -36.26 -18.37 -18.77
N GLU A 55 -35.75 -17.47 -19.62
CA GLU A 55 -34.51 -16.76 -19.32
C GLU A 55 -34.63 -16.17 -17.91
N PRO A 56 -33.61 -16.36 -17.05
CA PRO A 56 -33.68 -15.87 -15.68
C PRO A 56 -33.94 -14.36 -15.73
N PRO A 57 -34.95 -13.87 -14.99
CA PRO A 57 -35.41 -12.49 -15.15
C PRO A 57 -34.23 -11.55 -14.94
N CYS A 58 -33.88 -10.80 -16.00
CA CYS A 58 -32.74 -9.90 -16.00
C CYS A 58 -32.91 -8.91 -14.83
N GLU A 59 -32.19 -9.13 -13.73
CA GLU A 59 -32.30 -8.34 -12.52
C GLU A 59 -31.92 -6.90 -12.85
N LYS A 60 -32.94 -6.05 -13.04
CA LYS A 60 -32.79 -4.61 -13.14
C LYS A 60 -32.28 -4.10 -11.80
N THR A 61 -30.97 -4.17 -11.62
CA THR A 61 -30.26 -3.69 -10.44
C THR A 61 -30.62 -2.24 -10.22
N SER A 62 -31.55 -2.02 -9.28
CA SER A 62 -32.11 -0.70 -8.99
C SER A 62 -30.99 0.33 -8.87
N LEU A 63 -31.15 1.49 -9.48
CA LEU A 63 -30.16 2.56 -9.42
C LEU A 63 -29.82 2.90 -7.94
N ALA A 64 -30.79 2.74 -7.04
CA ALA A 64 -30.62 2.88 -5.59
C ALA A 64 -29.82 1.75 -4.91
N SER A 65 -29.75 0.53 -5.45
CA SER A 65 -28.86 -0.54 -4.95
C SER A 65 -27.42 -0.32 -5.43
N SER A 66 -27.24 0.10 -6.68
CA SER A 66 -25.96 0.52 -7.24
C SER A 66 -25.36 1.71 -6.49
N VAL A 67 -26.16 2.75 -6.21
CA VAL A 67 -25.74 3.89 -5.38
C VAL A 67 -25.41 3.46 -3.94
N ARG A 68 -26.26 2.64 -3.28
CA ARG A 68 -25.96 2.11 -1.93
C ARG A 68 -24.72 1.22 -1.88
N ARG A 69 -24.35 0.54 -2.96
CA ARG A 69 -23.09 -0.24 -3.07
C ARG A 69 -21.89 0.68 -3.20
N ARG A 70 -21.98 1.72 -4.05
CA ARG A 70 -20.93 2.75 -4.19
C ARG A 70 -20.70 3.50 -2.87
N ILE A 71 -21.75 3.95 -2.20
CA ILE A 71 -21.66 4.60 -0.89
C ILE A 71 -21.00 3.67 0.13
N ARG A 72 -21.43 2.41 0.25
CA ARG A 72 -20.80 1.46 1.19
C ARG A 72 -19.31 1.22 0.91
N LEU A 73 -18.91 1.13 -0.35
CA LEU A 73 -17.49 1.05 -0.73
C LEU A 73 -16.72 2.30 -0.28
N VAL A 74 -17.26 3.50 -0.57
CA VAL A 74 -16.66 4.78 -0.18
C VAL A 74 -16.60 4.93 1.35
N THR A 75 -17.63 4.52 2.09
CA THR A 75 -17.64 4.56 3.57
C THR A 75 -16.63 3.57 4.17
N ALA A 76 -16.57 2.32 3.68
CA ALA A 76 -15.59 1.34 4.14
C ALA A 76 -14.14 1.80 3.87
N PHE A 77 -13.94 2.44 2.71
CA PHE A 77 -12.69 3.07 2.31
C PHE A 77 -12.25 4.20 3.26
N TYR A 78 -13.18 5.08 3.67
CA TYR A 78 -12.91 6.13 4.67
C TYR A 78 -12.67 5.56 6.08
N LEU A 79 -13.39 4.52 6.50
CA LEU A 79 -13.19 3.91 7.83
C LEU A 79 -11.79 3.33 8.00
N HIS A 80 -11.24 2.68 6.98
CA HIS A 80 -9.88 2.10 7.02
C HIS A 80 -8.75 3.15 7.03
N CYS A 81 -9.09 4.44 6.91
CA CYS A 81 -8.15 5.54 6.76
C CYS A 81 -7.82 6.28 8.06
N HIS A 82 -8.67 6.13 9.08
CA HIS A 82 -8.59 6.86 10.35
C HIS A 82 -7.42 6.41 11.23
N GLU A 83 -6.99 5.15 11.13
CA GLU A 83 -5.98 4.55 12.02
C GLU A 83 -4.53 4.84 11.60
N TYR A 84 -4.09 6.09 11.74
CA TYR A 84 -2.66 6.42 11.62
C TYR A 84 -1.93 6.24 12.96
N LYS A 85 -1.31 5.06 13.15
CA LYS A 85 -0.65 4.61 14.41
C LYS A 85 0.39 5.53 15.05
N TRP A 86 0.84 6.59 14.38
CA TRP A 86 1.83 7.55 14.90
C TRP A 86 1.23 8.89 15.35
N GLY A 87 -0.08 9.11 15.13
CA GLY A 87 -0.74 10.39 15.35
C GLY A 87 -0.18 11.53 14.47
N ARG A 88 -0.53 12.78 14.78
CA ARG A 88 -0.04 13.98 14.07
C ARG A 88 1.46 14.23 14.32
N ARG A 89 2.32 13.51 13.60
CA ARG A 89 3.80 13.65 13.64
C ARG A 89 4.36 13.84 12.24
N ARG A 90 4.80 15.06 11.93
CA ARG A 90 5.55 15.39 10.71
C ARG A 90 7.02 15.00 10.86
N SER A 91 7.61 14.42 9.80
CA SER A 91 9.06 14.26 9.68
C SER A 91 9.58 15.00 8.46
N ARG A 92 10.56 15.90 8.67
CA ARG A 92 11.28 16.57 7.58
C ARG A 92 12.04 15.58 6.70
N THR A 93 12.54 14.46 7.25
CA THR A 93 13.25 13.45 6.44
C THR A 93 12.30 12.77 5.46
N ILE A 94 11.07 12.47 5.90
CA ILE A 94 10.07 11.83 5.04
C ILE A 94 9.65 12.81 3.94
N GLY A 95 9.29 14.05 4.30
CA GLY A 95 8.92 15.09 3.31
C GLY A 95 10.02 15.43 2.31
N LEU A 96 11.29 15.46 2.73
CA LEU A 96 12.40 15.59 1.78
C LEU A 96 12.52 14.35 0.89
N SER A 97 12.44 13.14 1.46
CA SER A 97 12.57 11.90 0.69
C SER A 97 11.45 11.69 -0.34
N SER A 98 10.20 12.08 -0.06
CA SER A 98 9.11 11.98 -1.04
C SER A 98 9.29 12.95 -2.21
N ALA A 99 9.96 14.09 -2.00
CA ALA A 99 10.35 14.98 -3.08
C ALA A 99 11.37 14.35 -4.05
N PHE A 100 12.12 13.30 -3.66
CA PHE A 100 13.01 12.59 -4.59
C PHE A 100 12.23 11.90 -5.73
N TYR A 101 10.92 11.67 -5.60
CA TYR A 101 10.10 11.20 -6.73
C TYR A 101 10.03 12.20 -7.90
N MET A 102 10.43 13.46 -7.70
CA MET A 102 10.66 14.41 -8.81
C MET A 102 11.90 14.05 -9.65
N LEU A 103 12.89 13.32 -9.11
CA LEU A 103 14.09 12.95 -9.86
C LEU A 103 13.79 12.07 -11.09
N PRO A 104 13.09 10.92 -10.97
CA PRO A 104 12.69 10.14 -12.15
C PRO A 104 11.69 10.90 -13.03
N ALA A 105 10.88 11.81 -12.48
CA ALA A 105 10.01 12.67 -13.28
C ALA A 105 10.82 13.59 -14.23
N LEU A 106 11.84 14.27 -13.70
CA LEU A 106 12.72 15.14 -14.50
C LEU A 106 13.61 14.33 -15.44
N ALA A 107 14.16 13.21 -14.97
CA ALA A 107 15.03 12.32 -15.76
C ALA A 107 14.31 11.72 -16.98
N LEU A 108 13.08 11.25 -16.80
CA LEU A 108 12.32 10.60 -17.87
C LEU A 108 11.58 11.59 -18.78
N PHE A 109 11.46 12.88 -18.41
CA PHE A 109 10.70 13.85 -19.20
C PHE A 109 11.09 13.95 -20.70
N PRO A 110 12.38 13.94 -21.09
CA PRO A 110 12.75 13.99 -22.51
C PRO A 110 12.43 12.70 -23.29
N VAL A 111 12.48 11.53 -22.64
CA VAL A 111 12.42 10.21 -23.31
C VAL A 111 11.10 9.44 -23.12
N CYS A 112 10.42 9.63 -21.98
CA CYS A 112 9.24 8.88 -21.57
C CYS A 112 8.26 9.77 -20.77
N ARG A 113 7.61 10.71 -21.48
CA ARG A 113 6.72 11.73 -20.87
C ARG A 113 5.59 11.16 -20.00
N TRP A 114 5.01 10.02 -20.36
CA TRP A 114 3.90 9.45 -19.59
C TRP A 114 4.37 8.92 -18.23
N GLU A 115 5.51 8.22 -18.16
CA GLU A 115 6.08 7.73 -16.89
C GLU A 115 6.57 8.92 -16.06
N ALA A 116 7.18 9.93 -16.69
CA ALA A 116 7.57 11.17 -16.05
C ALA A 116 6.39 11.88 -15.34
N CYS A 117 5.24 11.98 -16.02
CA CYS A 117 4.02 12.53 -15.43
C CYS A 117 3.52 11.70 -14.24
N LEU A 118 3.57 10.36 -14.31
CA LEU A 118 3.17 9.51 -13.18
C LEU A 118 4.12 9.67 -11.98
N TRP A 119 5.42 9.82 -12.20
CA TRP A 119 6.39 10.13 -11.13
C TRP A 119 6.13 11.49 -10.50
N ALA A 120 5.81 12.53 -11.29
CA ALA A 120 5.44 13.85 -10.76
C ALA A 120 4.16 13.80 -9.92
N VAL A 121 3.13 13.08 -10.40
CA VAL A 121 1.89 12.84 -9.65
C VAL A 121 2.16 12.07 -8.34
N THR A 122 3.05 11.07 -8.37
CA THR A 122 3.50 10.33 -7.19
C THR A 122 4.19 11.24 -6.17
N ALA A 123 5.08 12.13 -6.63
CA ALA A 123 5.75 13.10 -5.77
C ALA A 123 4.76 14.04 -5.07
N VAL A 124 3.77 14.58 -5.81
CA VAL A 124 2.74 15.48 -5.25
C VAL A 124 1.89 14.78 -4.21
N PHE A 125 1.38 13.57 -4.49
CA PHE A 125 0.55 12.83 -3.54
C PHE A 125 1.34 12.37 -2.32
N SER A 126 2.55 11.82 -2.50
CA SER A 126 3.40 11.35 -1.39
C SER A 126 3.87 12.50 -0.50
N PHE A 127 4.27 13.65 -1.07
CA PHE A 127 4.58 14.84 -0.26
C PHE A 127 3.37 15.37 0.52
N SER A 128 2.21 15.42 -0.13
CA SER A 128 0.97 15.89 0.50
C SER A 128 0.53 14.96 1.64
N ALA A 129 0.55 13.65 1.43
CA ALA A 129 0.21 12.65 2.41
C ALA A 129 1.22 12.60 3.57
N ASP A 130 2.50 12.38 3.28
CA ASP A 130 3.50 12.07 4.31
C ASP A 130 4.05 13.30 5.05
N TYR A 131 3.92 14.51 4.49
CA TYR A 131 4.44 15.73 5.11
C TYR A 131 3.36 16.76 5.44
N ILE A 132 2.57 17.21 4.47
CA ILE A 132 1.56 18.26 4.70
C ILE A 132 0.49 17.75 5.67
N PHE A 133 -0.10 16.59 5.36
CA PHE A 133 -1.22 16.01 6.10
C PHE A 133 -0.80 14.87 7.07
N ALA A 134 0.47 14.80 7.46
CA ALA A 134 1.02 13.73 8.28
C ALA A 134 0.22 13.51 9.59
N GLY A 135 -0.49 12.38 9.66
CA GLY A 135 -1.36 12.02 10.79
C GLY A 135 -2.62 12.87 10.97
N MET A 136 -2.95 13.75 10.02
CA MET A 136 -4.26 14.39 9.93
C MET A 136 -5.18 13.46 9.13
N ARG A 137 -6.27 12.99 9.76
CA ARG A 137 -7.21 12.02 9.16
C ARG A 137 -8.69 12.38 9.37
N ASP A 138 -8.94 13.46 10.08
CA ASP A 138 -10.25 13.85 10.62
C ASP A 138 -11.21 14.38 9.54
N ASN A 139 -10.68 14.74 8.36
CA ASN A 139 -11.43 15.27 7.22
C ASN A 139 -11.40 14.28 6.05
N ALA A 140 -12.56 14.01 5.44
CA ALA A 140 -12.70 13.09 4.32
C ALA A 140 -11.78 13.46 3.12
N TRP A 141 -11.71 14.74 2.75
CA TRP A 141 -10.77 15.22 1.72
C TRP A 141 -9.32 14.81 2.00
N ILE A 142 -8.85 15.03 3.24
CA ILE A 142 -7.48 14.72 3.64
C ILE A 142 -7.24 13.21 3.56
N CYS A 143 -8.18 12.40 4.04
CA CYS A 143 -8.11 10.96 3.86
C CYS A 143 -8.00 10.56 2.38
N GLY A 144 -8.78 11.19 1.49
CA GLY A 144 -8.72 10.97 0.05
C GLY A 144 -7.32 11.15 -0.51
N VAL A 145 -6.59 12.20 -0.11
CA VAL A 145 -5.18 12.43 -0.51
C VAL A 145 -4.27 11.26 -0.10
N HIS A 146 -4.38 10.77 1.13
CA HIS A 146 -3.57 9.65 1.62
C HIS A 146 -3.90 8.32 0.95
N MET A 147 -5.14 8.11 0.52
CA MET A 147 -5.52 6.92 -0.24
C MET A 147 -5.12 7.03 -1.71
N ALA A 148 -5.18 8.23 -2.29
CA ALA A 148 -4.66 8.51 -3.62
C ALA A 148 -3.16 8.23 -3.68
N ASP A 149 -2.37 8.71 -2.70
CA ASP A 149 -0.95 8.32 -2.54
C ASP A 149 -0.77 6.79 -2.52
N ARG A 150 -1.49 6.08 -1.65
CA ARG A 150 -1.41 4.62 -1.55
C ARG A 150 -1.71 3.91 -2.87
N TYR A 151 -2.72 4.36 -3.63
CA TYR A 151 -3.06 3.77 -4.92
C TYR A 151 -2.06 4.15 -6.01
N VAL A 152 -1.64 5.41 -6.10
CA VAL A 152 -0.64 5.87 -7.07
C VAL A 152 0.68 5.14 -6.86
N ALA A 153 1.15 5.01 -5.62
CA ALA A 153 2.36 4.24 -5.30
C ALA A 153 2.21 2.74 -5.62
N THR A 154 1.00 2.16 -5.44
CA THR A 154 0.73 0.76 -5.81
C THR A 154 0.69 0.57 -7.34
N ALA A 155 0.06 1.50 -8.06
CA ALA A 155 0.02 1.49 -9.52
C ALA A 155 1.42 1.68 -10.11
N MET A 156 2.24 2.57 -9.55
CA MET A 156 3.63 2.75 -9.95
C MET A 156 4.47 1.49 -9.71
N LEU A 157 4.33 0.84 -8.55
CA LEU A 157 4.97 -0.46 -8.32
C LEU A 157 4.50 -1.51 -9.36
N GLY A 158 3.21 -1.49 -9.72
CA GLY A 158 2.66 -2.29 -10.81
C GLY A 158 3.33 -2.01 -12.17
N VAL A 159 3.51 -0.74 -12.54
CA VAL A 159 4.25 -0.34 -13.76
C VAL A 159 5.68 -0.85 -13.72
N GLN A 160 6.38 -0.68 -12.59
CA GLN A 160 7.77 -1.15 -12.47
C GLN A 160 7.86 -2.69 -12.60
N CYS A 161 6.96 -3.45 -11.98
CA CYS A 161 7.00 -4.91 -11.98
C CYS A 161 6.44 -5.56 -13.26
N LEU A 162 5.41 -5.00 -13.89
CA LEU A 162 4.68 -5.62 -15.01
C LEU A 162 5.08 -5.09 -16.39
N TYR A 163 5.56 -3.84 -16.47
CA TYR A 163 5.93 -3.21 -17.73
C TYR A 163 7.45 -3.01 -17.84
N ASN A 164 8.07 -2.33 -16.87
CA ASN A 164 9.50 -2.03 -16.95
C ASN A 164 10.39 -3.25 -16.70
N LEU A 165 10.08 -4.11 -15.71
CA LEU A 165 10.93 -5.25 -15.38
C LEU A 165 11.13 -6.24 -16.56
N PRO A 166 10.09 -6.65 -17.32
CA PRO A 166 10.30 -7.42 -18.55
C PRO A 166 11.13 -6.68 -19.59
N LEU A 167 10.89 -5.37 -19.79
CA LEU A 167 11.61 -4.52 -20.75
C LEU A 167 13.10 -4.38 -20.41
N TRP A 168 13.48 -4.39 -19.13
CA TRP A 168 14.88 -4.37 -18.72
C TRP A 168 15.58 -5.68 -19.05
N PHE A 169 14.93 -6.83 -18.81
CA PHE A 169 15.48 -8.14 -19.17
C PHE A 169 15.57 -8.41 -20.69
N THR A 170 14.75 -7.76 -21.52
CA THR A 170 14.92 -7.83 -22.99
C THR A 170 16.05 -6.95 -23.52
N LYS A 171 16.51 -5.96 -22.73
CA LYS A 171 17.67 -5.12 -23.06
C LYS A 171 18.98 -5.75 -22.60
N ASP A 172 19.09 -6.11 -21.32
CA ASP A 172 20.29 -6.72 -20.75
C ASP A 172 19.99 -7.46 -19.42
N ILE A 173 20.70 -8.55 -19.16
CA ILE A 173 20.51 -9.36 -17.95
C ILE A 173 21.00 -8.66 -16.68
N HIS A 174 22.08 -7.87 -16.75
CA HIS A 174 22.58 -7.13 -15.59
C HIS A 174 21.68 -5.93 -15.29
N LEU A 175 21.16 -5.25 -16.31
CA LEU A 175 20.14 -4.21 -16.17
C LEU A 175 18.86 -4.74 -15.52
N GLY A 176 18.32 -5.86 -16.01
CA GLY A 176 17.15 -6.52 -15.42
C GLY A 176 17.39 -6.97 -13.97
N ALA A 177 18.54 -7.57 -13.68
CA ALA A 177 18.91 -7.99 -12.33
C ALA A 177 19.09 -6.81 -11.35
N LEU A 178 19.69 -5.71 -11.81
CA LEU A 178 19.86 -4.47 -11.03
C LEU A 178 18.49 -3.85 -10.71
N GLY A 179 17.63 -3.68 -11.72
CA GLY A 179 16.28 -3.15 -11.56
C GLY A 179 15.42 -4.00 -10.62
N LEU A 180 15.45 -5.33 -10.77
CA LEU A 180 14.79 -6.26 -9.86
C LEU A 180 15.27 -6.09 -8.42
N SER A 181 16.60 -6.05 -8.22
CA SER A 181 17.21 -5.94 -6.89
C SER A 181 16.80 -4.64 -6.19
N LEU A 182 16.77 -3.53 -6.93
CA LEU A 182 16.31 -2.22 -6.41
C LEU A 182 14.83 -2.25 -6.02
N ILE A 183 13.96 -2.86 -6.83
CA ILE A 183 12.53 -3.05 -6.49
C ILE A 183 12.39 -3.90 -5.22
N VAL A 184 13.11 -5.02 -5.10
CA VAL A 184 13.04 -5.91 -3.93
C VAL A 184 13.52 -5.19 -2.66
N VAL A 185 14.66 -4.49 -2.71
CA VAL A 185 15.20 -3.71 -1.58
C VAL A 185 14.22 -2.62 -1.15
N SER A 186 13.62 -1.93 -2.12
CA SER A 186 12.59 -0.93 -1.85
C SER A 186 11.39 -1.58 -1.13
N CYS A 187 10.80 -2.64 -1.68
CA CYS A 187 9.69 -3.38 -1.06
C CYS A 187 10.02 -3.88 0.36
N ALA A 188 11.24 -4.33 0.62
CA ALA A 188 11.71 -4.69 1.95
C ALA A 188 11.64 -3.50 2.93
N PHE A 189 12.11 -2.31 2.53
CA PHE A 189 11.98 -1.10 3.33
C PHE A 189 10.51 -0.70 3.59
N LYS A 190 9.61 -0.85 2.62
CA LYS A 190 8.17 -0.60 2.82
C LYS A 190 7.57 -1.54 3.87
N VAL A 191 7.92 -2.83 3.82
CA VAL A 191 7.48 -3.82 4.81
C VAL A 191 8.04 -3.52 6.20
N LEU A 192 9.34 -3.22 6.31
CA LEU A 192 9.99 -2.86 7.59
C LEU A 192 9.40 -1.58 8.20
N GLY A 193 9.19 -0.55 7.38
CA GLY A 193 8.54 0.70 7.77
C GLY A 193 7.09 0.50 8.22
N SER A 194 6.38 -0.46 7.63
CA SER A 194 5.01 -0.81 8.02
C SER A 194 4.97 -1.60 9.35
N ARG A 195 5.89 -2.56 9.55
CA ARG A 195 5.91 -3.45 10.72
C ARG A 195 6.52 -2.87 12.00
N THR A 196 7.39 -1.86 11.91
CA THR A 196 8.04 -1.29 13.10
C THR A 196 7.04 -0.64 14.08
N LYS A 197 7.34 -0.77 15.38
CA LYS A 197 6.64 -0.14 16.52
C LYS A 197 7.31 1.16 17.00
N VAL A 198 8.43 1.57 16.41
CA VAL A 198 9.18 2.80 16.77
C VAL A 198 9.17 3.81 15.62
N TYR A 199 8.63 5.01 15.87
CA TYR A 199 8.48 6.06 14.86
C TYR A 199 9.82 6.48 14.21
N ARG A 200 10.91 6.59 14.97
CA ARG A 200 12.24 6.92 14.41
C ARG A 200 12.70 5.88 13.37
N ARG A 201 12.44 4.59 13.61
CA ARG A 201 12.73 3.52 12.65
C ARG A 201 11.78 3.57 11.44
N HIS A 202 10.50 3.89 11.66
CA HIS A 202 9.52 4.09 10.58
C HIS A 202 9.97 5.21 9.64
N ALA A 203 10.34 6.37 10.18
CA ALA A 203 10.81 7.50 9.38
C ALA A 203 12.04 7.12 8.53
N VAL A 204 13.01 6.39 9.09
CA VAL A 204 14.17 5.90 8.33
C VAL A 204 13.74 4.94 7.21
N TYR A 205 13.04 3.85 7.51
CA TYR A 205 12.67 2.85 6.50
C TYR A 205 11.73 3.43 5.42
N HIS A 206 10.79 4.30 5.79
CA HIS A 206 9.89 4.94 4.82
C HIS A 206 10.63 5.98 3.95
N SER A 207 11.62 6.70 4.50
CA SER A 207 12.49 7.56 3.70
C SER A 207 13.37 6.74 2.74
N LEU A 208 13.89 5.59 3.18
CA LEU A 208 14.67 4.68 2.33
C LEU A 208 13.82 4.06 1.21
N TRP A 209 12.56 3.71 1.46
CA TRP A 209 11.59 3.32 0.41
C TRP A 209 11.47 4.37 -0.70
N HIS A 210 11.36 5.66 -0.34
CA HIS A 210 11.31 6.73 -1.34
C HIS A 210 12.63 6.85 -2.12
N VAL A 211 13.77 6.88 -1.43
CA VAL A 211 15.09 7.05 -2.06
C VAL A 211 15.44 5.88 -2.96
N PHE A 212 15.29 4.63 -2.52
CA PHE A 212 15.56 3.46 -3.36
C PHE A 212 14.59 3.34 -4.54
N GLY A 213 13.31 3.67 -4.36
CA GLY A 213 12.34 3.69 -5.46
C GLY A 213 12.65 4.76 -6.52
N SER A 214 13.02 5.99 -6.10
CA SER A 214 13.28 7.12 -7.00
C SER A 214 14.67 7.07 -7.65
N VAL A 215 15.73 7.03 -6.85
CA VAL A 215 17.12 6.98 -7.34
C VAL A 215 17.37 5.67 -8.09
N GLY A 216 16.81 4.56 -7.61
CA GLY A 216 16.86 3.29 -8.32
C GLY A 216 16.25 3.35 -9.71
N ARG A 217 15.08 4.01 -9.87
CA ARG A 217 14.50 4.21 -11.21
C ARG A 217 15.38 5.10 -12.10
N VAL A 218 15.97 6.18 -11.56
CA VAL A 218 16.86 7.06 -12.33
C VAL A 218 18.10 6.30 -12.82
N LEU A 219 18.75 5.52 -11.97
CA LEU A 219 19.91 4.70 -12.36
C LEU A 219 19.56 3.72 -13.48
N VAL A 220 18.42 3.03 -13.36
CA VAL A 220 17.95 2.12 -14.40
C VAL A 220 17.51 2.87 -15.66
N ALA A 221 16.94 4.07 -15.55
CA ALA A 221 16.56 4.91 -16.70
C ALA A 221 17.77 5.34 -17.54
N VAL A 222 18.87 5.75 -16.91
CA VAL A 222 20.11 6.16 -17.62
C VAL A 222 20.71 5.01 -18.43
N LEU A 223 20.61 3.78 -17.91
CA LEU A 223 21.04 2.56 -18.60
C LEU A 223 20.01 2.07 -19.64
N GLU A 224 18.74 2.37 -19.44
CA GLU A 224 17.64 2.00 -20.32
C GLU A 224 17.55 2.90 -21.58
N TYR A 225 17.90 4.18 -21.44
CA TYR A 225 17.81 5.21 -22.46
C TYR A 225 19.19 5.87 -22.68
N PRO A 226 19.98 5.41 -23.67
CA PRO A 226 21.31 5.95 -23.96
C PRO A 226 21.32 7.47 -24.21
N GLU A 227 20.20 8.03 -24.68
CA GLU A 227 20.01 9.46 -24.90
C GLU A 227 20.18 10.27 -23.59
N LEU A 228 19.77 9.71 -22.45
CA LEU A 228 19.97 10.35 -21.14
C LEU A 228 21.46 10.44 -20.78
N SER A 229 22.24 9.41 -21.13
CA SER A 229 23.70 9.38 -20.94
C SER A 229 24.45 10.34 -21.87
N ALA A 230 23.83 10.81 -22.94
CA ALA A 230 24.40 11.80 -23.88
C ALA A 230 24.03 13.26 -23.53
N MET A 231 23.02 13.46 -22.67
CA MET A 231 22.55 14.78 -22.26
C MET A 231 23.11 15.26 -20.91
N TRP A 232 23.76 14.38 -20.14
CA TRP A 232 24.21 14.59 -18.76
C TRP A 232 25.71 14.37 -18.59
#